data_AF-A0A8I6XE66-F1
#
_entry.id   AF-A0A8I6XE66-F1
#
_cell.length_a   1.000
_cell.length_b   1.000
_cell.length_c   1.000
_cell.angle_alpha   90.00
_cell.angle_beta   90.00
_cell.angle_gamma   90.00
#
_symmetry.space_group_name_H-M   'P 1'
#
loop_
_entity.id
_entity.type
_entity.pdbx_description
1 polymer ?
#
loop_
_entity_poly.entity_id
_entity_poly.type
_entity_poly.pdbx_seq_one_letter_code
_entity_poly.pdbx_strand_id
1 'polypeptide(L)'
;MAPVSRRPCFRFAFDSALFSDKTLRLEVVSADPDLPVSRKRPRARDDVTSPDTVKKRQEAYERRDESSLEESDEPVGYTSKGPAGVIVIGNTNPVKPNNIEANDTDDDRLADFSRHARKAYVRLQEEGKIDNAGKGLDNVQKTPVPQVQHIRVSAMLLASESQFFHKLFTNGMKESNQNVIELQVSEAELEPVLEIIKFIYNGEFSKLDPKSLLATLLAADKYEVTTAISECGELLLNSEMTLGTARMYLDFTTTNSVLSEALGPLKSAAGDFVALKFKDVVQHENELLQMPLSVIRCVFLSSELIVPSEYHVYNFLLKWASENYPDPSHSRDVFCNELIHLVRFMHVSLDGLRQFFECPLMADDRKRVMTIIMNALLFKDDNTCSRVCNWNYDPRVYLTKPVKVSILHPYAEAIAYMDLTLDDCYRISKPGNTSRINSEVFTFYGHTFFMRVVCRMDPASSAPMALGLFLGTNHLRQTPVNLNVNFAVRQRPSGDFFNKLRFNRGFTNGNTYGMADLFSCPWAQLVGDGSMYVIDGRIHIRVKVKTGAG
;
A
#
# COMPACT_ATOMS: atom_id res chain seq x y z
N MET A 1 33.49 17.69 25.66
CA MET A 1 32.35 18.53 25.28
C MET A 1 32.87 19.91 24.92
N ALA A 2 32.81 20.31 23.65
CA ALA A 2 32.96 21.73 23.30
C ALA A 2 31.67 22.47 23.76
N PRO A 3 31.76 23.74 24.21
CA PRO A 3 30.57 24.49 24.53
C PRO A 3 29.77 24.74 23.24
N VAL A 4 28.48 24.37 23.24
CA VAL A 4 27.54 24.83 22.21
C VAL A 4 27.54 26.35 22.29
N SER A 5 28.00 27.03 21.25
CA SER A 5 28.01 28.49 21.23
C SER A 5 26.56 28.97 21.25
N ARG A 6 26.13 29.58 22.37
CA ARG A 6 24.83 30.25 22.43
C ARG A 6 24.78 31.27 21.30
N ARG A 7 23.82 31.12 20.38
CA ARG A 7 23.62 32.10 19.30
C ARG A 7 23.39 33.49 19.94
N PRO A 8 23.93 34.57 19.35
CA PRO A 8 23.65 35.91 19.84
C PRO A 8 22.15 36.22 19.70
N CYS A 9 21.50 36.54 20.82
CA CYS A 9 20.07 36.87 20.84
C CYS A 9 19.90 38.38 20.64
N PHE A 10 19.32 38.76 19.51
CA PHE A 10 19.00 40.14 19.11
C PHE A 10 17.53 40.51 19.35
N ARG A 11 16.82 39.82 20.25
CA ARG A 11 15.39 40.04 20.54
C ARG A 11 15.00 41.51 20.82
N PHE A 12 15.93 42.32 21.31
CA PHE A 12 15.74 43.77 21.54
C PHE A 12 15.68 44.62 20.25
N ALA A 13 16.17 44.09 19.13
CA ALA A 13 16.24 44.76 17.83
C ALA A 13 15.06 44.43 16.89
N PHE A 14 14.27 43.41 17.21
CA PHE A 14 13.12 42.98 16.41
C PHE A 14 12.04 44.08 16.32
N ASP A 15 11.61 44.42 15.09
CA ASP A 15 10.69 45.52 14.74
C ASP A 15 11.05 46.92 15.32
N SER A 16 12.28 47.08 15.80
CA SER A 16 12.73 48.30 16.47
C SER A 16 13.18 49.36 15.47
N ALA A 17 12.62 50.57 15.58
CA ALA A 17 13.01 51.72 14.76
C ALA A 17 14.46 52.20 15.00
N LEU A 18 15.10 51.79 16.10
CA LEU A 18 16.49 52.15 16.43
C LEU A 18 17.53 51.19 15.83
N PHE A 19 17.13 49.96 15.48
CA PHE A 19 18.02 48.88 15.06
C PHE A 19 17.68 48.32 13.67
N SER A 20 16.77 48.97 12.94
CA SER A 20 16.33 48.57 11.60
C SER A 20 16.66 49.64 10.57
N ASP A 21 17.28 49.25 9.47
CA ASP A 21 17.60 50.10 8.32
C ASP A 21 16.63 49.90 7.15
N LYS A 22 15.80 48.83 7.17
CA LYS A 22 14.77 48.56 6.15
C LYS A 22 13.43 48.18 6.79
N THR A 23 12.36 48.30 6.01
CA THR A 23 11.01 47.82 6.35
C THR A 23 10.56 46.81 5.30
N LEU A 24 10.20 45.60 5.71
CA LEU A 24 9.53 44.65 4.81
C LEU A 24 8.03 44.96 4.82
N ARG A 25 7.46 45.14 3.62
CA ARG A 25 6.02 45.18 3.36
C ARG A 25 5.61 43.80 2.85
N LEU A 26 5.08 42.97 3.76
CA LEU A 26 4.51 41.67 3.43
C LEU A 26 3.09 41.89 2.90
N GLU A 27 2.88 41.66 1.61
CA GLU A 27 1.57 41.77 0.96
C GLU A 27 0.97 40.37 0.79
N VAL A 28 -0.14 40.11 1.47
CA VAL A 28 -0.86 38.83 1.34
C VAL A 28 -1.61 38.81 0.02
N VAL A 29 -1.24 37.84 -0.84
CA VAL A 29 -1.94 37.57 -2.09
C VAL A 29 -2.86 36.36 -1.88
N SER A 30 -4.16 36.54 -2.12
CA SER A 30 -5.13 35.45 -2.14
C SER A 30 -4.85 34.51 -3.31
N ALA A 31 -4.64 33.22 -3.04
CA ALA A 31 -4.48 32.22 -4.08
C ALA A 31 -5.82 31.96 -4.79
N ASP A 32 -5.85 32.20 -6.10
CA ASP A 32 -6.99 31.84 -6.96
C ASP A 32 -6.99 30.31 -7.20
N PRO A 33 -8.05 29.57 -6.86
CA PRO A 33 -8.00 28.09 -6.82
C PRO A 33 -7.73 27.39 -8.15
N ASP A 34 -8.04 28.01 -9.29
CA ASP A 34 -8.11 27.35 -10.61
C ASP A 34 -6.90 27.60 -11.54
N LEU A 35 -5.78 28.15 -11.03
CA LEU A 35 -4.57 28.41 -11.83
C LEU A 35 -3.44 27.39 -11.55
N PRO A 36 -2.97 26.61 -12.56
CA PRO A 36 -1.83 25.73 -12.38
C PRO A 36 -0.54 26.52 -12.15
N VAL A 37 0.27 26.09 -11.18
CA VAL A 37 1.46 26.79 -10.67
C VAL A 37 2.55 26.95 -11.76
N SER A 38 2.42 27.99 -12.57
CA SER A 38 3.38 28.36 -13.61
C SER A 38 4.51 29.19 -13.01
N ARG A 39 5.60 28.52 -12.58
CA ARG A 39 6.84 29.19 -12.17
C ARG A 39 7.50 29.91 -13.35
N LYS A 40 7.19 31.19 -13.55
CA LYS A 40 7.97 32.10 -14.42
C LYS A 40 8.79 33.08 -13.58
N ARG A 41 10.11 32.83 -13.51
CA ARG A 41 11.08 33.87 -13.15
C ARG A 41 11.13 34.93 -14.27
N PRO A 42 11.44 36.21 -13.98
CA PRO A 42 11.69 37.21 -15.02
C PRO A 42 12.89 36.79 -15.88
N ARG A 43 12.77 36.85 -17.20
CA ARG A 43 13.87 36.60 -18.14
C ARG A 43 14.54 37.92 -18.53
N ALA A 44 15.85 38.02 -18.33
CA ALA A 44 16.68 38.84 -19.21
C ALA A 44 16.71 38.21 -20.61
N ARG A 45 16.82 39.03 -21.66
CA ARG A 45 16.94 38.55 -23.04
C ARG A 45 18.39 38.20 -23.34
N ASP A 46 18.60 37.05 -23.95
CA ASP A 46 19.63 36.81 -24.97
C ASP A 46 19.10 35.72 -25.93
N ASP A 47 19.76 35.59 -27.08
CA ASP A 47 19.09 35.23 -28.35
C ASP A 47 19.25 33.75 -28.80
N VAL A 48 18.36 33.33 -29.71
CA VAL A 48 18.39 32.12 -30.58
C VAL A 48 18.60 30.72 -29.95
N THR A 49 17.59 29.84 -30.04
CA THR A 49 17.55 28.60 -30.89
C THR A 49 16.29 27.75 -30.57
N SER A 50 15.66 27.15 -31.59
CA SER A 50 14.39 26.40 -31.49
C SER A 50 14.54 24.96 -30.93
N PRO A 51 13.58 24.43 -30.14
CA PRO A 51 13.69 23.11 -29.50
C PRO A 51 13.08 21.95 -30.32
N ASP A 52 13.84 21.38 -31.26
CA ASP A 52 13.43 20.19 -32.04
C ASP A 52 14.43 19.01 -31.96
N THR A 53 15.39 19.07 -31.04
CA THR A 53 16.56 18.17 -31.00
C THR A 53 16.59 17.15 -29.86
N VAL A 54 15.61 17.15 -28.95
CA VAL A 54 15.59 16.24 -27.78
C VAL A 54 14.97 14.88 -28.11
N LYS A 55 13.91 14.80 -28.94
CA LYS A 55 13.29 13.51 -29.31
C LYS A 55 14.22 12.57 -30.08
N LYS A 56 15.22 13.07 -30.80
CA LYS A 56 16.19 12.25 -31.56
C LYS A 56 17.39 11.74 -30.76
N ARG A 57 17.49 12.01 -29.45
CA ARG A 57 18.62 11.52 -28.61
C ARG A 57 18.31 10.32 -27.71
N GLN A 58 17.05 10.04 -27.38
CA GLN A 58 16.69 8.83 -26.62
C GLN A 58 16.57 7.59 -27.52
N GLU A 59 16.01 7.71 -28.73
CA GLU A 59 15.91 6.62 -29.72
C GLU A 59 17.26 6.11 -30.27
N ALA A 60 18.39 6.71 -29.84
CA ALA A 60 19.75 6.34 -30.24
C ALA A 60 20.52 5.58 -29.15
N TYR A 61 19.98 5.46 -27.93
CA TYR A 61 20.59 4.69 -26.84
C TYR A 61 20.05 3.26 -26.76
N GLU A 62 18.82 3.02 -27.24
CA GLU A 62 18.15 1.70 -27.23
C GLU A 62 18.39 0.86 -28.51
N ARG A 63 19.31 1.28 -29.40
CA ARG A 63 19.65 0.56 -30.65
C ARG A 63 21.14 0.19 -30.75
N ARG A 64 21.81 -0.01 -29.62
CA ARG A 64 23.27 -0.22 -29.59
C ARG A 64 23.80 -1.41 -28.77
N ASP A 65 22.91 -2.22 -28.20
CA ASP A 65 23.27 -3.37 -27.33
C ASP A 65 22.82 -4.74 -27.89
N GLU A 66 22.48 -4.83 -29.19
CA GLU A 66 22.07 -6.08 -29.84
C GLU A 66 22.92 -6.42 -31.08
N SER A 67 24.20 -6.05 -31.06
CA SER A 67 25.15 -6.32 -32.15
C SER A 67 26.51 -6.80 -31.65
N SER A 68 26.54 -7.98 -31.02
CA SER A 68 27.76 -8.81 -30.93
C SER A 68 27.43 -10.24 -30.52
N LEU A 69 27.41 -11.16 -31.51
CA LEU A 69 28.14 -12.42 -31.55
C LEU A 69 27.80 -13.14 -32.88
N GLU A 70 28.84 -13.61 -33.58
CA GLU A 70 28.79 -14.07 -34.97
C GLU A 70 28.39 -15.56 -35.13
N GLU A 71 28.19 -15.95 -36.39
CA GLU A 71 27.68 -17.23 -36.86
C GLU A 71 28.61 -18.44 -36.62
N SER A 72 28.01 -19.63 -36.65
CA SER A 72 28.68 -20.83 -37.18
C SER A 72 27.66 -21.73 -37.90
N ASP A 73 27.76 -21.81 -39.23
CA ASP A 73 26.94 -22.64 -40.12
C ASP A 73 27.23 -24.15 -40.00
N GLU A 74 26.22 -25.01 -40.24
CA GLU A 74 26.20 -25.85 -41.46
C GLU A 74 24.83 -26.53 -41.72
N PRO A 75 24.44 -26.84 -42.97
CA PRO A 75 23.08 -27.28 -43.31
C PRO A 75 22.95 -28.67 -43.97
N VAL A 76 21.86 -29.40 -43.68
CA VAL A 76 21.32 -30.46 -44.58
C VAL A 76 19.79 -30.47 -44.48
N GLY A 77 19.07 -30.41 -45.62
CA GLY A 77 17.61 -30.53 -45.67
C GLY A 77 17.13 -31.88 -46.21
N TYR A 78 15.81 -32.11 -46.33
CA TYR A 78 15.18 -32.76 -47.50
C TYR A 78 13.62 -32.81 -47.44
N THR A 79 12.98 -32.11 -48.38
CA THR A 79 11.71 -32.44 -49.07
C THR A 79 10.34 -32.53 -48.39
N SER A 80 9.34 -32.29 -49.24
CA SER A 80 7.90 -32.16 -48.98
C SER A 80 7.08 -33.43 -49.25
N LYS A 81 5.83 -33.46 -48.76
CA LYS A 81 4.60 -33.76 -49.56
C LYS A 81 3.32 -33.69 -48.71
N GLY A 82 2.24 -33.14 -49.28
CA GLY A 82 0.85 -33.36 -48.83
C GLY A 82 0.26 -34.67 -49.39
N PRO A 83 -1.04 -34.97 -49.23
CA PRO A 83 -2.11 -34.10 -49.74
C PRO A 83 -3.39 -34.00 -48.86
N ALA A 84 -4.45 -33.42 -49.43
CA ALA A 84 -5.67 -32.95 -48.77
C ALA A 84 -6.77 -34.00 -48.50
N GLY A 85 -7.73 -33.62 -47.65
CA GLY A 85 -9.04 -34.25 -47.50
C GLY A 85 -10.08 -33.24 -46.99
N VAL A 86 -11.14 -33.00 -47.78
CA VAL A 86 -12.22 -32.03 -47.49
C VAL A 86 -13.49 -32.77 -47.08
N ILE A 87 -14.13 -32.35 -45.98
CA ILE A 87 -15.58 -32.55 -45.75
C ILE A 87 -16.16 -31.27 -45.15
N VAL A 88 -17.32 -30.86 -45.66
CA VAL A 88 -18.16 -29.72 -45.22
C VAL A 88 -19.58 -30.26 -44.99
N ILE A 89 -20.47 -29.42 -44.44
CA ILE A 89 -21.93 -29.62 -44.23
C ILE A 89 -22.24 -30.28 -42.87
N GLY A 90 -23.18 -29.78 -42.06
CA GLY A 90 -24.01 -28.57 -42.21
C GLY A 90 -24.96 -28.38 -41.01
N ASN A 91 -25.63 -27.23 -40.91
CA ASN A 91 -26.44 -26.86 -39.74
C ASN A 91 -27.80 -26.29 -40.16
N THR A 92 -28.92 -26.98 -39.85
CA THR A 92 -30.31 -26.49 -39.96
C THR A 92 -31.31 -27.32 -39.11
N ASN A 93 -31.79 -26.78 -37.98
CA ASN A 93 -33.18 -26.34 -37.65
C ASN A 93 -34.43 -27.09 -38.26
N PRO A 94 -35.70 -26.99 -37.74
CA PRO A 94 -36.26 -26.20 -36.59
C PRO A 94 -37.55 -26.75 -35.82
N VAL A 95 -38.19 -25.91 -34.96
CA VAL A 95 -39.64 -25.82 -34.51
C VAL A 95 -40.29 -26.83 -33.51
N LYS A 96 -40.47 -26.42 -32.22
CA LYS A 96 -41.72 -26.02 -31.44
C LYS A 96 -43.12 -26.68 -31.70
N PRO A 97 -44.19 -26.48 -30.85
CA PRO A 97 -44.32 -26.11 -29.40
C PRO A 97 -45.48 -26.85 -28.62
N ASN A 98 -45.89 -26.31 -27.44
CA ASN A 98 -47.14 -26.51 -26.65
C ASN A 98 -47.21 -27.73 -25.70
N ASN A 99 -47.81 -27.69 -24.49
CA ASN A 99 -48.61 -26.65 -23.80
C ASN A 99 -48.69 -26.89 -22.26
N ILE A 100 -48.89 -25.82 -21.45
CA ILE A 100 -49.73 -25.72 -20.20
C ILE A 100 -49.34 -26.62 -18.99
N GLU A 101 -49.42 -26.30 -17.68
CA GLU A 101 -49.50 -25.14 -16.75
C GLU A 101 -49.47 -25.78 -15.32
N ALA A 102 -49.32 -25.13 -14.16
CA ALA A 102 -48.60 -23.93 -13.68
C ALA A 102 -48.73 -23.91 -12.13
N ASN A 103 -47.81 -23.25 -11.39
CA ASN A 103 -48.06 -22.59 -10.08
C ASN A 103 -46.77 -22.01 -9.46
N ASP A 104 -46.90 -20.83 -8.89
CA ASP A 104 -45.80 -19.92 -8.53
C ASP A 104 -45.29 -20.06 -7.08
N THR A 105 -44.09 -19.55 -6.80
CA THR A 105 -43.91 -18.50 -5.76
C THR A 105 -42.57 -17.74 -5.91
N ASP A 106 -42.72 -16.44 -6.21
CA ASP A 106 -41.88 -15.30 -5.84
C ASP A 106 -40.36 -15.30 -6.13
N ASP A 107 -40.02 -14.84 -7.34
CA ASP A 107 -38.77 -14.11 -7.62
C ASP A 107 -39.13 -12.63 -7.90
N ASP A 108 -38.69 -11.71 -7.04
CA ASP A 108 -38.88 -10.27 -7.25
C ASP A 108 -37.84 -9.43 -6.49
N ARG A 109 -37.56 -8.22 -7.01
CA ARG A 109 -36.68 -7.14 -6.47
C ARG A 109 -35.18 -7.17 -6.78
N LEU A 110 -34.80 -7.09 -8.06
CA LEU A 110 -33.49 -6.51 -8.42
C LEU A 110 -33.46 -5.59 -9.68
N ALA A 111 -34.62 -5.15 -10.18
CA ALA A 111 -34.71 -4.45 -11.47
C ALA A 111 -35.09 -2.94 -11.43
N ASP A 112 -35.41 -2.36 -10.27
CA ASP A 112 -36.24 -1.13 -10.23
C ASP A 112 -35.52 0.21 -9.92
N PHE A 113 -34.21 0.21 -9.63
CA PHE A 113 -33.49 1.46 -9.27
C PHE A 113 -32.97 2.31 -10.44
N SER A 114 -33.17 1.90 -11.70
CA SER A 114 -32.58 2.59 -12.88
C SER A 114 -33.53 3.45 -13.73
N ARG A 115 -34.80 3.66 -13.33
CA ARG A 115 -35.76 4.47 -14.11
C ARG A 115 -36.19 5.80 -13.47
N HIS A 116 -36.08 5.96 -12.15
CA HIS A 116 -36.52 7.22 -11.50
C HIS A 116 -35.48 8.34 -11.57
N ALA A 117 -34.18 8.02 -11.42
CA ALA A 117 -33.10 9.01 -11.44
C ALA A 117 -32.97 9.75 -12.79
N ARG A 118 -33.26 9.09 -13.92
CA ARG A 118 -33.16 9.71 -15.26
C ARG A 118 -34.27 10.71 -15.60
N LYS A 119 -35.41 10.72 -14.89
CA LYS A 119 -36.48 11.70 -15.12
C LYS A 119 -36.31 13.01 -14.32
N ALA A 120 -35.48 13.01 -13.28
CA ALA A 120 -35.14 14.22 -12.53
C ALA A 120 -34.11 15.09 -13.27
N TYR A 121 -33.13 14.47 -13.94
CA TYR A 121 -32.00 15.18 -14.56
C TYR A 121 -32.34 15.90 -15.89
N VAL A 122 -33.41 15.49 -16.58
CA VAL A 122 -33.82 16.07 -17.88
C VAL A 122 -34.81 17.24 -17.73
N ARG A 123 -35.38 17.46 -16.53
CA ARG A 123 -36.37 18.53 -16.27
C ARG A 123 -35.79 19.85 -15.73
N LEU A 124 -34.47 20.00 -15.72
CA LEU A 124 -33.79 21.19 -15.18
C LEU A 124 -32.88 21.90 -16.21
N GLN A 125 -33.08 21.65 -17.51
CA GLN A 125 -32.36 22.34 -18.60
C GLN A 125 -33.25 22.97 -19.69
N GLU A 126 -34.58 22.89 -19.57
CA GLU A 126 -35.53 23.55 -20.46
C GLU A 126 -36.44 24.54 -19.69
N GLU A 127 -35.84 25.60 -19.13
CA GLU A 127 -36.57 26.83 -18.79
C GLU A 127 -35.58 27.99 -18.66
N GLY A 128 -35.35 28.71 -19.76
CA GLY A 128 -34.44 29.85 -19.80
C GLY A 128 -35.11 31.10 -20.34
N LYS A 129 -35.13 32.17 -19.51
CA LYS A 129 -35.36 33.59 -19.87
C LYS A 129 -36.77 33.91 -20.44
N ILE A 130 -37.35 35.11 -20.33
CA ILE A 130 -36.98 36.46 -19.85
C ILE A 130 -38.26 37.03 -19.13
N ASP A 131 -38.28 37.99 -18.19
CA ASP A 131 -38.26 39.45 -18.43
C ASP A 131 -38.35 40.31 -17.14
N ASN A 132 -37.51 41.37 -17.11
CA ASN A 132 -37.70 42.74 -16.59
C ASN A 132 -38.24 43.12 -15.17
N ALA A 133 -37.38 43.92 -14.51
CA ALA A 133 -37.64 45.20 -13.80
C ALA A 133 -38.11 45.22 -12.32
N GLY A 134 -37.23 45.75 -11.43
CA GLY A 134 -37.69 46.54 -10.27
C GLY A 134 -36.85 46.58 -8.98
N LYS A 135 -35.92 47.55 -8.87
CA LYS A 135 -35.44 48.25 -7.64
C LYS A 135 -34.70 47.47 -6.51
N GLY A 136 -33.74 48.18 -5.89
CA GLY A 136 -33.01 47.77 -4.66
C GLY A 136 -31.51 47.54 -4.90
N LEU A 137 -30.70 48.58 -5.12
CA LEU A 137 -29.99 49.40 -4.11
C LEU A 137 -29.12 48.60 -3.11
N ASP A 138 -27.86 49.02 -3.06
CA ASP A 138 -26.86 48.84 -2.00
C ASP A 138 -26.38 47.42 -1.66
N ASN A 139 -25.52 46.89 -2.53
CA ASN A 139 -24.44 45.99 -2.11
C ASN A 139 -23.11 46.44 -2.71
N VAL A 140 -22.39 47.28 -1.97
CA VAL A 140 -20.98 47.57 -2.24
C VAL A 140 -20.21 46.27 -2.03
N GLN A 141 -19.75 45.67 -3.12
CA GLN A 141 -18.69 44.66 -3.05
C GLN A 141 -17.48 45.31 -2.39
N LYS A 142 -17.28 45.05 -1.09
CA LYS A 142 -15.97 45.24 -0.47
C LYS A 142 -15.02 44.31 -1.21
N THR A 143 -14.16 44.89 -2.04
CA THR A 143 -12.93 44.23 -2.45
C THR A 143 -12.23 43.71 -1.19
N PRO A 144 -11.69 42.48 -1.19
CA PRO A 144 -10.87 42.03 -0.08
C PRO A 144 -9.68 42.99 0.00
N VAL A 145 -9.62 43.78 1.08
CA VAL A 145 -8.50 44.70 1.30
C VAL A 145 -7.26 43.83 1.47
N PRO A 146 -6.21 43.99 0.64
CA PRO A 146 -5.01 43.17 0.76
C PRO A 146 -4.46 43.32 2.18
N GLN A 147 -4.28 42.19 2.87
CA GLN A 147 -3.72 42.20 4.21
C GLN A 147 -2.22 42.51 4.08
N VAL A 148 -1.87 43.77 4.34
CA VAL A 148 -0.50 44.26 4.27
C VAL A 148 0.05 44.36 5.69
N GLN A 149 1.15 43.67 5.96
CA GLN A 149 1.87 43.75 7.23
C GLN A 149 3.24 44.37 7.03
N HIS A 150 3.55 45.37 7.85
CA HIS A 150 4.85 46.04 7.85
C HIS A 150 5.66 45.54 9.06
N ILE A 151 6.94 45.22 8.83
CA ILE A 151 7.89 44.84 9.88
C ILE A 151 9.24 45.49 9.61
N ARG A 152 9.81 46.15 10.63
CA ARG A 152 11.15 46.75 10.54
C ARG A 152 12.21 45.69 10.77
N VAL A 153 13.24 45.71 9.93
CA VAL A 153 14.33 44.72 9.95
C VAL A 153 15.70 45.38 9.72
N SER A 154 16.72 44.78 10.32
CA SER A 154 18.13 44.94 9.98
C SER A 154 18.48 44.10 8.75
N ALA A 155 18.82 44.76 7.64
CA ALA A 155 19.23 44.11 6.40
C ALA A 155 20.48 43.24 6.62
N MET A 156 21.40 43.69 7.47
CA MET A 156 22.63 42.96 7.81
C MET A 156 22.35 41.62 8.51
N LEU A 157 21.46 41.59 9.51
CA LEU A 157 21.11 40.36 10.24
C LEU A 157 20.36 39.35 9.35
N LEU A 158 19.44 39.84 8.51
CA LEU A 158 18.74 38.97 7.56
C LEU A 158 19.72 38.43 6.50
N ALA A 159 20.63 39.25 5.97
CA ALA A 159 21.62 38.82 4.99
C ALA A 159 22.67 37.84 5.53
N SER A 160 23.00 37.88 6.83
CA SER A 160 23.95 36.92 7.41
C SER A 160 23.37 35.51 7.58
N GLU A 161 22.06 35.39 7.87
CA GLU A 161 21.39 34.09 8.08
C GLU A 161 20.65 33.56 6.84
N SER A 162 20.40 34.40 5.83
CA SER A 162 19.64 34.04 4.62
C SER A 162 20.36 34.45 3.34
N GLN A 163 20.64 33.45 2.50
CA GLN A 163 21.20 33.68 1.17
C GLN A 163 20.20 34.38 0.23
N PHE A 164 18.89 34.21 0.45
CA PHE A 164 17.84 34.95 -0.26
C PHE A 164 17.90 36.44 0.09
N PHE A 165 17.91 36.80 1.38
CA PHE A 165 17.95 38.20 1.80
C PHE A 165 19.29 38.86 1.47
N HIS A 166 20.41 38.13 1.54
CA HIS A 166 21.70 38.62 1.05
C HIS A 166 21.58 39.07 -0.42
N LYS A 167 21.12 38.19 -1.32
CA LYS A 167 20.89 38.53 -2.73
C LYS A 167 19.93 39.71 -2.87
N LEU A 168 18.82 39.73 -2.13
CA LEU A 168 17.82 40.80 -2.21
C LEU A 168 18.40 42.18 -1.87
N PHE A 169 19.33 42.26 -0.90
CA PHE A 169 19.92 43.53 -0.46
C PHE A 169 21.22 43.90 -1.17
N THR A 170 21.96 42.96 -1.79
CA THR A 170 23.26 43.25 -2.41
C THR A 170 23.28 43.20 -3.95
N ASN A 171 22.23 42.74 -4.63
CA ASN A 171 22.27 42.48 -6.09
C ASN A 171 22.16 43.74 -6.98
N GLY A 172 22.30 44.95 -6.44
CA GLY A 172 22.37 46.21 -7.20
C GLY A 172 21.11 46.61 -7.97
N MET A 173 20.00 45.90 -7.80
CA MET A 173 18.70 46.20 -8.42
C MET A 173 17.96 47.30 -7.65
N LYS A 174 16.81 47.77 -8.15
CA LYS A 174 16.07 48.90 -7.54
C LYS A 174 15.70 48.63 -6.08
N GLU A 175 15.39 47.38 -5.77
CA GLU A 175 14.99 46.84 -4.48
C GLU A 175 16.09 47.00 -3.41
N SER A 176 17.37 46.85 -3.79
CA SER A 176 18.50 47.01 -2.86
C SER A 176 18.62 48.44 -2.30
N ASN A 177 18.29 49.43 -3.14
CA ASN A 177 18.34 50.86 -2.81
C ASN A 177 17.03 51.38 -2.16
N GLN A 178 16.03 50.54 -1.96
CA GLN A 178 14.77 50.92 -1.31
C GLN A 178 14.82 50.70 0.21
N ASN A 179 14.20 51.62 0.95
CA ASN A 179 13.98 51.50 2.40
C ASN A 179 12.76 50.64 2.76
N VAL A 180 11.81 50.51 1.82
CA VAL A 180 10.64 49.63 1.92
C VAL A 180 10.76 48.57 0.83
N ILE A 181 10.81 47.30 1.23
CA ILE A 181 10.94 46.16 0.31
C ILE A 181 9.64 45.37 0.34
N GLU A 182 9.06 45.15 -0.82
CA GLU A 182 7.77 44.48 -0.97
C GLU A 182 7.97 42.98 -1.22
N LEU A 183 7.33 42.15 -0.41
CA LEU A 183 7.35 40.70 -0.53
C LEU A 183 5.93 40.19 -0.64
N GLN A 184 5.61 39.55 -1.76
CA GLN A 184 4.34 38.85 -1.93
C GLN A 184 4.42 37.48 -1.25
N VAL A 185 3.48 37.25 -0.35
CA VAL A 185 3.41 36.05 0.50
C VAL A 185 1.97 35.52 0.40
N SER A 186 1.78 34.21 0.33
CA SER A 186 0.43 33.65 0.41
C SER A 186 -0.08 33.70 1.85
N GLU A 187 -1.40 33.69 2.06
CA GLU A 187 -2.00 33.72 3.41
C GLU A 187 -1.46 32.60 4.32
N ALA A 188 -1.26 31.39 3.76
CA ALA A 188 -0.69 30.24 4.46
C ALA A 188 0.81 30.39 4.81
N GLU A 189 1.54 31.27 4.13
CA GLU A 189 2.99 31.49 4.34
C GLU A 189 3.29 32.69 5.24
N LEU A 190 2.34 33.62 5.48
CA LEU A 190 2.58 34.83 6.26
C LEU A 190 3.11 34.52 7.68
N GLU A 191 2.40 33.65 8.39
CA GLU A 191 2.77 33.19 9.74
C GLU A 191 4.15 32.50 9.76
N PRO A 192 4.43 31.46 8.93
CA PRO A 192 5.77 30.89 8.76
C PRO A 192 6.89 31.90 8.49
N VAL A 193 6.67 32.88 7.61
CA VAL A 193 7.68 33.89 7.26
C VAL A 193 7.98 34.81 8.44
N LEU A 194 6.95 35.27 9.16
CA LEU A 194 7.14 36.06 10.37
C LEU A 194 7.89 35.27 11.46
N GLU A 195 7.64 33.96 11.56
CA GLU A 195 8.31 33.11 12.54
C GLU A 195 9.80 32.89 12.20
N ILE A 196 10.17 32.78 10.92
CA ILE A 196 11.58 32.78 10.47
C ILE A 196 12.26 34.12 10.78
N ILE A 197 11.59 35.24 10.52
CA ILE A 197 12.16 36.55 10.83
C ILE A 197 12.35 36.66 12.35
N LYS A 198 11.39 36.26 13.19
CA LYS A 198 11.57 36.19 14.66
C LYS A 198 12.74 35.28 15.05
N PHE A 199 12.87 34.11 14.42
CA PHE A 199 13.95 33.16 14.69
C PHE A 199 15.33 33.76 14.43
N ILE A 200 15.53 34.51 13.34
CA ILE A 200 16.79 35.21 13.03
C ILE A 200 17.20 36.18 14.15
N TYR A 201 16.25 36.80 14.85
CA TYR A 201 16.54 37.69 15.99
C TYR A 201 16.63 36.95 17.32
N ASN A 202 15.77 35.96 17.57
CA ASN A 202 15.62 35.34 18.88
C ASN A 202 16.54 34.14 19.08
N GLY A 203 16.85 33.40 18.01
CA GLY A 203 17.52 32.10 18.03
C GLY A 203 16.60 30.91 18.33
N GLU A 204 15.31 31.14 18.58
CA GLU A 204 14.32 30.15 19.03
C GLU A 204 12.96 30.37 18.33
N PHE A 205 12.18 29.30 18.13
CA PHE A 205 10.82 29.37 17.59
C PHE A 205 9.77 29.49 18.69
N SER A 206 8.75 30.33 18.47
CA SER A 206 7.66 30.57 19.42
C SER A 206 6.56 29.50 19.35
N LYS A 207 6.42 28.83 18.21
CA LYS A 207 5.44 27.77 17.96
C LYS A 207 6.16 26.44 17.75
N LEU A 208 5.91 25.50 18.65
CA LEU A 208 6.53 24.16 18.65
C LEU A 208 5.55 23.07 18.20
N ASP A 209 4.37 23.42 17.70
CA ASP A 209 3.45 22.42 17.16
C ASP A 209 3.98 21.87 15.82
N PRO A 210 3.90 20.54 15.58
CA PRO A 210 4.44 19.91 14.38
C PRO A 210 3.97 20.51 13.05
N LYS A 211 2.74 21.04 13.00
CA LYS A 211 2.16 21.60 11.77
C LYS A 211 2.77 22.97 11.44
N SER A 212 2.87 23.88 12.41
CA SER A 212 3.56 25.14 12.22
C SER A 212 5.07 24.96 12.05
N LEU A 213 5.71 24.03 12.75
CA LEU A 213 7.13 23.72 12.53
C LEU A 213 7.40 23.22 11.10
N LEU A 214 6.57 22.32 10.56
CA LEU A 214 6.71 21.88 9.17
C LEU A 214 6.50 23.05 8.19
N ALA A 215 5.46 23.86 8.37
CA ALA A 215 5.24 25.04 7.52
C ALA A 215 6.39 26.07 7.60
N THR A 216 6.95 26.27 8.80
CA THR A 216 8.13 27.13 9.04
C THR A 216 9.37 26.58 8.35
N LEU A 217 9.58 25.26 8.35
CA LEU A 217 10.66 24.59 7.63
C LEU A 217 10.55 24.75 6.11
N LEU A 218 9.34 24.69 5.54
CA LEU A 218 9.13 24.94 4.10
C LEU A 218 9.40 26.40 3.70
N ALA A 219 8.99 27.34 4.54
CA ALA A 219 9.35 28.74 4.34
C ALA A 219 10.86 28.95 4.55
N ALA A 220 11.51 28.27 5.50
CA ALA A 220 12.95 28.40 5.74
C ALA A 220 13.77 27.95 4.52
N ASP A 221 13.32 26.92 3.80
CA ASP A 221 13.88 26.53 2.50
C ASP A 221 13.64 27.59 1.41
N LYS A 222 12.40 28.07 1.28
CA LYS A 222 12.01 29.11 0.31
C LYS A 222 12.84 30.40 0.46
N TYR A 223 13.20 30.77 1.70
CA TYR A 223 14.02 31.94 2.04
C TYR A 223 15.49 31.57 2.34
N GLU A 224 15.95 30.36 1.98
CA GLU A 224 17.34 29.91 2.06
C GLU A 224 18.00 30.13 3.46
N VAL A 225 17.26 29.83 4.55
CA VAL A 225 17.69 29.97 5.95
C VAL A 225 18.08 28.61 6.54
N THR A 226 19.29 28.14 6.21
CA THR A 226 19.77 26.79 6.56
C THR A 226 19.76 26.52 8.07
N THR A 227 20.07 27.54 8.87
CA THR A 227 20.13 27.44 10.34
C THR A 227 18.76 27.28 11.00
N ALA A 228 17.67 27.64 10.29
CA ALA A 228 16.29 27.41 10.70
C ALA A 228 15.79 26.02 10.25
N ILE A 229 16.19 25.56 9.05
CA ILE A 229 15.87 24.20 8.57
C ILE A 229 16.39 23.13 9.54
N SER A 230 17.65 23.26 9.97
CA SER A 230 18.28 22.32 10.92
C SER A 230 17.55 22.29 12.26
N GLU A 231 17.21 23.47 12.81
CA GLU A 231 16.57 23.58 14.12
C GLU A 231 15.12 23.08 14.09
N CYS A 232 14.35 23.40 13.03
CA CYS A 232 13.04 22.81 12.81
C CYS A 232 13.11 21.28 12.68
N GLY A 233 14.12 20.74 11.98
CA GLY A 233 14.33 19.30 11.82
C GLY A 233 14.52 18.60 13.17
N GLU A 234 15.43 19.11 14.00
CA GLU A 234 15.66 18.61 15.36
C GLU A 234 14.40 18.67 16.23
N LEU A 235 13.67 19.80 16.23
CA LEU A 235 12.43 19.94 17.01
C LEU A 235 11.32 18.99 16.54
N LEU A 236 11.19 18.76 15.22
CA LEU A 236 10.25 17.80 14.65
C LEU A 236 10.61 16.34 15.01
N LEU A 237 11.90 16.00 15.07
CA LEU A 237 12.37 14.67 15.47
C LEU A 237 12.20 14.39 16.96
N ASN A 238 12.35 15.43 17.80
CA ASN A 238 12.14 15.33 19.25
C ASN A 238 10.65 15.47 19.67
N SER A 239 9.74 15.71 18.72
CA SER A 239 8.30 15.79 18.96
C SER A 239 7.64 14.41 19.06
N GLU A 240 6.59 14.28 19.88
CA GLU A 240 5.84 13.01 20.00
C GLU A 240 5.18 12.61 18.66
N MET A 241 5.41 11.36 18.24
CA MET A 241 4.81 10.83 17.02
C MET A 241 3.35 10.38 17.27
N THR A 242 2.42 11.01 16.57
CA THR A 242 0.99 10.66 16.57
C THR A 242 0.55 10.22 15.17
N LEU A 243 -0.63 9.61 15.03
CA LEU A 243 -1.14 9.26 13.70
C LEU A 243 -1.36 10.50 12.80
N GLY A 244 -1.75 11.64 13.39
CA GLY A 244 -1.93 12.89 12.66
C GLY A 244 -0.62 13.45 12.11
N THR A 245 0.45 13.44 12.91
CA THR A 245 1.77 13.89 12.47
C THR A 245 2.40 12.91 11.48
N ALA A 246 2.28 11.60 11.73
CA ALA A 246 2.80 10.58 10.83
C ALA A 246 2.17 10.65 9.42
N ARG A 247 0.84 10.82 9.33
CA ARG A 247 0.14 11.11 8.07
C ARG A 247 0.76 12.31 7.34
N MET A 248 0.85 13.45 8.04
CA MET A 248 1.38 14.70 7.49
C MET A 248 2.82 14.55 6.96
N TYR A 249 3.69 13.82 7.68
CA TYR A 249 5.07 13.58 7.25
C TYR A 249 5.18 12.60 6.06
N LEU A 250 4.29 11.62 5.97
CA LEU A 250 4.26 10.63 4.87
C LEU A 250 3.63 11.19 3.59
N ASP A 251 2.58 12.01 3.70
CA ASP A 251 1.96 12.73 2.57
C ASP A 251 2.87 13.83 2.01
N PHE A 252 3.76 14.40 2.84
CA PHE A 252 4.66 15.46 2.43
C PHE A 252 5.64 15.01 1.33
N THR A 253 5.74 15.78 0.24
CA THR A 253 6.73 15.57 -0.84
C THR A 253 7.54 16.84 -1.09
N THR A 254 8.83 16.67 -1.39
CA THR A 254 9.74 17.77 -1.73
C THR A 254 10.59 17.39 -2.92
N THR A 255 10.90 18.39 -3.74
CA THR A 255 11.84 18.28 -4.87
C THR A 255 13.24 18.83 -4.54
N ASN A 256 13.42 19.39 -3.34
CA ASN A 256 14.71 19.87 -2.86
C ASN A 256 15.44 18.73 -2.11
N SER A 257 16.65 18.39 -2.56
CA SER A 257 17.46 17.32 -1.96
C SER A 257 17.82 17.60 -0.50
N VAL A 258 18.10 18.85 -0.14
CA VAL A 258 18.48 19.24 1.24
C VAL A 258 17.32 19.01 2.20
N LEU A 259 16.11 19.40 1.82
CA LEU A 259 14.90 19.09 2.59
C LEU A 259 14.59 17.59 2.63
N SER A 260 14.82 16.87 1.54
CA SER A 260 14.61 15.42 1.50
C SER A 260 15.55 14.66 2.43
N GLU A 261 16.78 15.15 2.58
CA GLU A 261 17.77 14.60 3.52
C GLU A 261 17.38 14.91 4.97
N ALA A 262 17.10 16.18 5.29
CA ALA A 262 16.70 16.61 6.64
C ALA A 262 15.40 15.94 7.14
N LEU A 263 14.43 15.70 6.25
CA LEU A 263 13.14 15.06 6.58
C LEU A 263 13.16 13.53 6.40
N GLY A 264 14.25 12.95 5.90
CA GLY A 264 14.41 11.50 5.71
C GLY A 264 14.19 10.70 7.00
N PRO A 265 14.88 11.02 8.11
CA PRO A 265 14.68 10.34 9.40
C PRO A 265 13.25 10.49 9.94
N LEU A 266 12.62 11.66 9.74
CA LEU A 266 11.25 11.93 10.18
C LEU A 266 10.23 11.07 9.43
N LYS A 267 10.42 10.88 8.11
CA LYS A 267 9.62 9.97 7.30
C LYS A 267 9.82 8.50 7.66
N SER A 268 11.06 8.09 7.97
CA SER A 268 11.33 6.74 8.47
C SER A 268 10.58 6.50 9.78
N ALA A 269 10.75 7.38 10.77
CA ALA A 269 10.10 7.26 12.07
C ALA A 269 8.56 7.28 11.97
N ALA A 270 7.99 8.12 11.08
CA ALA A 270 6.57 8.12 10.78
C ALA A 270 6.10 6.80 10.16
N GLY A 271 6.90 6.23 9.26
CA GLY A 271 6.63 4.95 8.62
C GLY A 271 6.71 3.77 9.59
N ASP A 272 7.76 3.72 10.41
CA ASP A 272 7.95 2.71 11.46
C ASP A 272 6.81 2.75 12.49
N PHE A 273 6.41 3.95 12.93
CA PHE A 273 5.25 4.16 13.80
C PHE A 273 3.95 3.64 13.18
N VAL A 274 3.71 3.95 11.91
CA VAL A 274 2.52 3.52 11.15
C VAL A 274 2.51 2.00 10.93
N ALA A 275 3.64 1.42 10.53
CA ALA A 275 3.80 -0.02 10.31
C ALA A 275 3.66 -0.82 11.62
N LEU A 276 4.11 -0.26 12.76
CA LEU A 276 3.89 -0.85 14.08
C LEU A 276 2.44 -0.74 14.52
N LYS A 277 1.81 0.44 14.36
CA LYS A 277 0.40 0.66 14.74
C LYS A 277 -0.55 -0.27 13.98
N PHE A 278 -0.37 -0.38 12.67
CA PHE A 278 -1.21 -1.20 11.79
C PHE A 278 -0.63 -2.61 11.54
N LYS A 279 0.23 -3.11 12.45
CA LYS A 279 0.88 -4.43 12.29
C LYS A 279 -0.14 -5.57 12.18
N ASP A 280 -1.27 -5.51 12.87
CA ASP A 280 -2.40 -6.43 12.68
C ASP A 280 -3.50 -5.74 11.86
N VAL A 281 -3.59 -6.09 10.58
CA VAL A 281 -4.57 -5.50 9.65
C VAL A 281 -6.00 -5.85 10.03
N VAL A 282 -6.22 -7.03 10.63
CA VAL A 282 -7.58 -7.52 10.96
C VAL A 282 -8.17 -6.73 12.12
N GLN A 283 -7.35 -6.35 13.11
CA GLN A 283 -7.82 -5.51 14.23
C GLN A 283 -8.13 -4.07 13.80
N HIS A 284 -7.43 -3.56 12.80
CA HIS A 284 -7.48 -2.15 12.39
C HIS A 284 -8.12 -1.91 11.01
N GLU A 285 -8.79 -2.89 10.40
CA GLU A 285 -9.27 -2.83 9.01
C GLU A 285 -10.07 -1.54 8.71
N ASN A 286 -11.05 -1.21 9.56
CA ASN A 286 -11.91 -0.04 9.40
C ASN A 286 -11.16 1.31 9.53
N GLU A 287 -10.16 1.37 10.42
CA GLU A 287 -9.32 2.56 10.58
C GLU A 287 -8.39 2.70 9.36
N LEU A 288 -7.82 1.59 8.90
CA LEU A 288 -6.92 1.53 7.75
C LEU A 288 -7.63 1.87 6.43
N LEU A 289 -8.91 1.52 6.27
CA LEU A 289 -9.70 1.88 5.09
C LEU A 289 -9.83 3.40 4.88
N GLN A 290 -9.76 4.18 5.96
CA GLN A 290 -9.84 5.64 5.96
C GLN A 290 -8.47 6.33 5.86
N MET A 291 -7.38 5.57 5.64
CA MET A 291 -6.02 6.12 5.55
C MET A 291 -5.66 6.58 4.13
N PRO A 292 -4.84 7.65 3.98
CA PRO A 292 -4.38 8.12 2.69
C PRO A 292 -3.39 7.14 2.04
N LEU A 293 -3.18 7.30 0.72
CA LEU A 293 -2.31 6.45 -0.10
C LEU A 293 -0.88 6.31 0.47
N SER A 294 -0.32 7.38 1.04
CA SER A 294 1.03 7.38 1.64
C SER A 294 1.16 6.37 2.79
N VAL A 295 0.17 6.36 3.69
CA VAL A 295 0.06 5.44 4.83
C VAL A 295 -0.16 4.01 4.34
N ILE A 296 -1.08 3.80 3.38
CA ILE A 296 -1.33 2.47 2.78
C ILE A 296 -0.07 1.89 2.17
N ARG A 297 0.65 2.66 1.34
CA ARG A 297 1.94 2.24 0.76
C ARG A 297 2.92 1.83 1.85
N CYS A 298 3.08 2.64 2.91
CA CYS A 298 4.00 2.34 3.99
C CYS A 298 3.64 1.05 4.75
N VAL A 299 2.38 0.89 5.19
CA VAL A 299 1.91 -0.31 5.90
C VAL A 299 2.11 -1.56 5.05
N PHE A 300 1.64 -1.55 3.80
CA PHE A 300 1.65 -2.73 2.95
C PHE A 300 3.00 -3.02 2.28
N LEU A 301 4.01 -2.15 2.35
CA LEU A 301 5.39 -2.51 2.00
C LEU A 301 6.02 -3.47 3.03
N SER A 302 5.63 -3.38 4.31
CA SER A 302 6.25 -4.14 5.42
C SER A 302 6.06 -5.66 5.33
N SER A 303 7.14 -6.42 5.53
CA SER A 303 7.12 -7.89 5.66
C SER A 303 6.62 -8.38 7.02
N GLU A 304 6.70 -7.53 8.04
CA GLU A 304 6.25 -7.85 9.41
C GLU A 304 4.72 -7.82 9.59
N LEU A 305 3.98 -7.42 8.55
CA LEU A 305 2.54 -7.26 8.58
C LEU A 305 1.82 -8.59 8.81
N ILE A 306 0.90 -8.61 9.78
CA ILE A 306 0.06 -9.75 10.12
C ILE A 306 -1.25 -9.65 9.34
N VAL A 307 -1.47 -10.63 8.45
CA VAL A 307 -2.63 -10.66 7.54
C VAL A 307 -3.21 -12.07 7.42
N PRO A 308 -4.50 -12.24 7.09
CA PRO A 308 -5.10 -13.54 6.84
C PRO A 308 -4.38 -14.32 5.73
N SER A 309 -4.10 -13.68 4.60
CA SER A 309 -3.35 -14.18 3.42
C SER A 309 -3.03 -13.01 2.48
N GLU A 310 -2.15 -13.18 1.49
CA GLU A 310 -1.99 -12.17 0.42
C GLU A 310 -3.27 -11.97 -0.40
N TYR A 311 -4.15 -12.98 -0.50
CA TYR A 311 -5.42 -12.80 -1.18
C TYR A 311 -6.35 -11.83 -0.42
N HIS A 312 -6.27 -11.81 0.92
CA HIS A 312 -6.92 -10.76 1.71
C HIS A 312 -6.27 -9.39 1.49
N VAL A 313 -4.94 -9.30 1.36
CA VAL A 313 -4.25 -8.04 1.01
C VAL A 313 -4.73 -7.50 -0.35
N TYR A 314 -4.82 -8.35 -1.37
CA TYR A 314 -5.39 -7.99 -2.67
C TYR A 314 -6.81 -7.44 -2.55
N ASN A 315 -7.71 -8.17 -1.87
CA ASN A 315 -9.10 -7.75 -1.71
C ASN A 315 -9.23 -6.45 -0.89
N PHE A 316 -8.41 -6.28 0.15
CA PHE A 316 -8.36 -5.04 0.93
C PHE A 316 -7.95 -3.85 0.06
N LEU A 317 -6.88 -3.97 -0.73
CA LEU A 317 -6.40 -2.89 -1.59
C LEU A 317 -7.37 -2.57 -2.73
N LEU A 318 -8.05 -3.59 -3.28
CA LEU A 318 -9.11 -3.43 -4.28
C LEU A 318 -10.30 -2.64 -3.69
N LYS A 319 -10.75 -3.02 -2.49
CA LYS A 319 -11.80 -2.33 -1.73
C LYS A 319 -11.40 -0.89 -1.41
N TRP A 320 -10.22 -0.69 -0.82
CA TRP A 320 -9.68 0.63 -0.46
C TRP A 320 -9.65 1.58 -1.67
N ALA A 321 -9.18 1.11 -2.83
CA ALA A 321 -9.15 1.91 -4.06
C ALA A 321 -10.55 2.30 -4.52
N SER A 322 -11.55 1.41 -4.39
CA SER A 322 -12.94 1.71 -4.76
C SER A 322 -13.67 2.64 -3.78
N GLU A 323 -13.33 2.59 -2.49
CA GLU A 323 -13.94 3.43 -1.46
C GLU A 323 -13.33 4.85 -1.42
N ASN A 324 -12.01 4.98 -1.64
CA ASN A 324 -11.32 6.27 -1.58
C ASN A 324 -11.34 7.04 -2.92
N TYR A 325 -11.59 6.37 -4.05
CA TYR A 325 -11.67 6.98 -5.37
C TYR A 325 -12.98 6.59 -6.09
N PRO A 326 -14.05 7.39 -5.94
CA PRO A 326 -15.34 7.09 -6.56
C PRO A 326 -15.35 7.14 -8.10
N ASP A 327 -14.39 7.83 -8.72
CA ASP A 327 -14.18 7.75 -10.18
C ASP A 327 -13.47 6.42 -10.54
N PRO A 328 -14.09 5.55 -11.36
CA PRO A 328 -13.49 4.28 -11.77
C PRO A 328 -12.15 4.45 -12.50
N SER A 329 -11.96 5.57 -13.21
CA SER A 329 -10.74 5.82 -14.00
C SER A 329 -9.55 6.08 -13.08
N HIS A 330 -9.72 6.96 -12.08
CA HIS A 330 -8.69 7.26 -11.09
C HIS A 330 -8.46 6.09 -10.12
N SER A 331 -9.52 5.40 -9.70
CA SER A 331 -9.41 4.18 -8.87
C SER A 331 -8.56 3.10 -9.56
N ARG A 332 -8.80 2.87 -10.85
CA ARG A 332 -8.00 1.99 -11.70
C ARG A 332 -6.55 2.44 -11.79
N ASP A 333 -6.30 3.72 -12.06
CA ASP A 333 -4.94 4.24 -12.23
C ASP A 333 -4.10 4.04 -10.96
N VAL A 334 -4.64 4.44 -9.80
CA VAL A 334 -3.99 4.26 -8.49
C VAL A 334 -3.79 2.77 -8.17
N PHE A 335 -4.78 1.91 -8.42
CA PHE A 335 -4.63 0.47 -8.19
C PHE A 335 -3.54 -0.14 -9.07
N CYS A 336 -3.57 0.14 -10.38
CA CYS A 336 -2.65 -0.43 -11.36
C CYS A 336 -1.22 0.09 -11.26
N ASN A 337 -1.00 1.31 -10.78
CA ASN A 337 0.34 1.92 -10.75
C ASN A 337 0.96 1.90 -9.35
N GLU A 338 0.16 2.01 -8.29
CA GLU A 338 0.68 2.17 -6.92
C GLU A 338 0.38 0.98 -6.01
N LEU A 339 -0.83 0.42 -6.05
CA LEU A 339 -1.24 -0.60 -5.07
C LEU A 339 -0.88 -2.03 -5.47
N ILE A 340 -0.92 -2.36 -6.76
CA ILE A 340 -0.70 -3.74 -7.25
C ILE A 340 0.67 -4.29 -6.86
N HIS A 341 1.69 -3.43 -6.77
CA HIS A 341 3.05 -3.80 -6.39
C HIS A 341 3.21 -4.10 -4.89
N LEU A 342 2.19 -3.77 -4.08
CA LEU A 342 2.12 -4.09 -2.66
C LEU A 342 1.61 -5.53 -2.41
N VAL A 343 0.92 -6.14 -3.38
CA VAL A 343 0.43 -7.53 -3.30
C VAL A 343 1.56 -8.48 -3.67
N ARG A 344 1.90 -9.42 -2.78
CA ARG A 344 2.96 -10.40 -3.03
C ARG A 344 2.39 -11.63 -3.73
N PHE A 345 2.07 -11.50 -5.03
CA PHE A 345 1.38 -12.54 -5.82
C PHE A 345 2.03 -13.94 -5.74
N MET A 346 3.34 -14.00 -5.53
CA MET A 346 4.12 -15.23 -5.29
C MET A 346 3.56 -16.07 -4.12
N HIS A 347 2.97 -15.42 -3.11
CA HIS A 347 2.36 -16.03 -1.92
C HIS A 347 0.81 -16.06 -1.94
N VAL A 348 0.17 -15.58 -3.01
CA VAL A 348 -1.29 -15.73 -3.21
C VAL A 348 -1.62 -17.19 -3.55
N SER A 349 -2.72 -17.73 -3.02
CA SER A 349 -3.16 -19.11 -3.30
C SER A 349 -3.56 -19.30 -4.77
N LEU A 350 -3.61 -20.55 -5.25
CA LEU A 350 -4.04 -20.82 -6.64
C LEU A 350 -5.47 -20.35 -6.90
N ASP A 351 -6.38 -20.52 -5.94
CA ASP A 351 -7.76 -20.01 -6.04
C ASP A 351 -7.82 -18.47 -5.94
N GLY A 352 -6.90 -17.84 -5.22
CA GLY A 352 -6.74 -16.38 -5.21
C GLY A 352 -6.23 -15.84 -6.54
N LEU A 353 -5.26 -16.51 -7.18
CA LEU A 353 -4.78 -16.17 -8.53
C LEU A 353 -5.87 -16.36 -9.59
N ARG A 354 -6.71 -17.39 -9.46
CA ARG A 354 -7.91 -17.59 -10.31
C ARG A 354 -8.93 -16.46 -10.17
N GLN A 355 -9.16 -15.96 -8.95
CA GLN A 355 -10.04 -14.81 -8.73
C GLN A 355 -9.40 -13.50 -9.23
N PHE A 356 -8.08 -13.32 -9.06
CA PHE A 356 -7.34 -12.18 -9.61
C PHE A 356 -7.38 -12.10 -11.15
N PHE A 357 -7.51 -13.24 -11.85
CA PHE A 357 -7.70 -13.24 -13.30
C PHE A 357 -8.92 -12.42 -13.74
N GLU A 358 -9.96 -12.34 -12.91
CA GLU A 358 -11.18 -11.53 -13.13
C GLU A 358 -11.17 -10.20 -12.36
N CYS A 359 -9.99 -9.64 -12.07
CA CYS A 359 -9.84 -8.36 -11.39
C CYS A 359 -10.56 -7.21 -12.15
N PRO A 360 -11.58 -6.55 -11.57
CA PRO A 360 -12.40 -5.57 -12.29
C PRO A 360 -11.62 -4.29 -12.64
N LEU A 361 -10.70 -3.85 -11.78
CA LEU A 361 -9.85 -2.68 -12.06
C LEU A 361 -8.81 -2.95 -13.15
N MET A 362 -8.54 -4.21 -13.51
CA MET A 362 -7.56 -4.59 -14.54
C MET A 362 -8.16 -5.28 -15.77
N ALA A 363 -9.48 -5.18 -15.97
CA ALA A 363 -10.17 -5.81 -17.10
C ALA A 363 -9.56 -5.45 -18.47
N ASP A 364 -9.03 -4.23 -18.62
CA ASP A 364 -8.48 -3.70 -19.86
C ASP A 364 -7.00 -4.11 -20.10
N ASP A 365 -6.29 -4.61 -19.07
CA ASP A 365 -4.89 -5.04 -19.14
C ASP A 365 -4.73 -6.52 -18.72
N ARG A 366 -5.47 -7.40 -19.40
CA ARG A 366 -5.36 -8.85 -19.21
C ARG A 366 -3.95 -9.39 -19.50
N LYS A 367 -3.13 -8.68 -20.30
CA LYS A 367 -1.74 -9.06 -20.57
C LYS A 367 -0.89 -8.94 -19.31
N ARG A 368 -0.95 -7.80 -18.60
CA ARG A 368 -0.25 -7.62 -17.32
C ARG A 368 -0.76 -8.60 -16.27
N VAL A 369 -2.08 -8.79 -16.15
CA VAL A 369 -2.69 -9.80 -15.25
C VAL A 369 -2.12 -11.21 -15.51
N MET A 370 -2.03 -11.64 -16.78
CA MET A 370 -1.47 -12.95 -17.12
C MET A 370 0.04 -13.05 -16.85
N THR A 371 0.81 -12.00 -17.13
CA THR A 371 2.24 -11.96 -16.76
C THR A 371 2.43 -12.12 -15.25
N ILE A 372 1.60 -11.43 -14.45
CA ILE A 372 1.60 -11.51 -12.99
C ILE A 372 1.32 -12.95 -12.52
N ILE A 373 0.28 -13.58 -13.07
CA ILE A 373 -0.10 -14.96 -12.72
C ILE A 373 0.99 -15.95 -13.13
N MET A 374 1.54 -15.85 -14.35
CA MET A 374 2.61 -16.74 -14.82
C MET A 374 3.85 -16.66 -13.94
N ASN A 375 4.30 -15.45 -13.57
CA ASN A 375 5.43 -15.28 -12.66
C ASN A 375 5.16 -15.91 -11.28
N ALA A 376 3.95 -15.74 -10.74
CA ALA A 376 3.54 -16.36 -9.48
C ALA A 376 3.48 -17.89 -9.56
N LEU A 377 3.08 -18.47 -10.70
CA LEU A 377 3.07 -19.92 -10.91
C LEU A 377 4.48 -20.50 -11.04
N LEU A 378 5.34 -19.88 -11.85
CA LEU A 378 6.74 -20.32 -12.05
C LEU A 378 7.52 -20.36 -10.72
N PHE A 379 7.36 -19.34 -9.88
CA PHE A 379 7.98 -19.32 -8.55
C PHE A 379 7.48 -20.45 -7.63
N LYS A 380 6.18 -20.79 -7.68
CA LYS A 380 5.59 -21.88 -6.88
C LYS A 380 6.05 -23.27 -7.32
N ASP A 381 6.50 -23.41 -8.56
CA ASP A 381 7.02 -24.66 -9.11
C ASP A 381 8.47 -24.86 -8.68
N ASP A 382 9.35 -23.92 -9.03
CA ASP A 382 10.81 -24.09 -8.93
C ASP A 382 11.46 -23.44 -7.70
N ASN A 383 10.79 -22.52 -6.99
CA ASN A 383 11.29 -21.67 -5.88
C ASN A 383 12.61 -20.89 -6.15
N THR A 384 13.21 -21.08 -7.32
CA THR A 384 14.54 -20.59 -7.72
C THR A 384 14.47 -19.55 -8.83
N CYS A 385 13.28 -19.28 -9.39
CA CYS A 385 13.05 -18.28 -10.41
C CYS A 385 13.67 -16.94 -10.00
N SER A 386 14.76 -16.62 -10.70
CA SER A 386 15.59 -15.44 -10.48
C SER A 386 14.74 -14.18 -10.53
N ARG A 387 14.61 -13.53 -9.36
CA ARG A 387 14.29 -12.09 -9.17
C ARG A 387 13.69 -11.42 -10.42
N VAL A 388 12.42 -11.71 -10.72
CA VAL A 388 11.68 -10.89 -11.67
C VAL A 388 11.61 -9.49 -11.07
N CYS A 389 12.17 -8.52 -11.78
CA CYS A 389 12.47 -7.21 -11.21
C CYS A 389 11.21 -6.53 -10.65
N ASN A 390 11.40 -5.79 -9.55
CA ASN A 390 10.41 -4.89 -8.92
C ASN A 390 9.34 -5.51 -7.99
N TRP A 391 9.48 -6.77 -7.55
CA TRP A 391 8.59 -7.34 -6.52
C TRP A 391 9.31 -7.86 -5.28
N ASN A 392 8.61 -7.76 -4.14
CA ASN A 392 9.05 -8.32 -2.87
C ASN A 392 8.66 -9.80 -2.76
N TYR A 393 9.67 -10.65 -2.63
CA TYR A 393 9.54 -12.12 -2.54
C TYR A 393 9.41 -12.63 -1.11
N ASP A 394 9.65 -11.81 -0.10
CA ASP A 394 9.56 -12.23 1.29
C ASP A 394 8.10 -12.56 1.65
N PRO A 395 7.84 -13.66 2.38
CA PRO A 395 6.51 -13.89 2.93
C PRO A 395 6.20 -12.88 4.04
N ARG A 396 4.90 -12.59 4.25
CA ARG A 396 4.42 -11.89 5.44
C ARG A 396 4.05 -12.87 6.57
N VAL A 397 3.62 -12.34 7.70
CA VAL A 397 3.11 -13.13 8.84
C VAL A 397 1.66 -13.56 8.57
N TYR A 398 1.49 -14.63 7.78
CA TYR A 398 0.16 -15.16 7.42
C TYR A 398 -0.51 -15.91 8.59
N LEU A 399 -1.75 -15.52 8.91
CA LEU A 399 -2.62 -16.24 9.86
C LEU A 399 -3.16 -17.55 9.27
N THR A 400 -3.35 -17.59 7.94
CA THR A 400 -3.74 -18.79 7.19
C THR A 400 -2.52 -19.35 6.48
N LYS A 401 -2.18 -20.62 6.72
CA LYS A 401 -0.99 -21.25 6.12
C LYS A 401 -1.29 -21.92 4.77
N PRO A 402 -0.46 -21.71 3.73
CA PRO A 402 -0.64 -22.39 2.46
C PRO A 402 -0.50 -23.92 2.62
N VAL A 403 -1.19 -24.66 1.76
CA VAL A 403 -1.18 -26.14 1.76
C VAL A 403 -0.77 -26.65 0.39
N LYS A 404 0.26 -27.49 0.33
CA LYS A 404 0.56 -28.26 -0.89
C LYS A 404 -0.24 -29.55 -0.86
N VAL A 405 -1.19 -29.70 -1.77
CA VAL A 405 -2.05 -30.90 -1.87
C VAL A 405 -1.70 -31.71 -3.11
N SER A 406 -1.45 -32.99 -2.92
CA SER A 406 -1.27 -33.97 -4.01
C SER A 406 -2.43 -34.95 -3.98
N ILE A 407 -3.25 -34.96 -5.04
CA ILE A 407 -4.34 -35.93 -5.22
C ILE A 407 -3.79 -37.13 -5.99
N LEU A 408 -3.85 -38.31 -5.38
CA LEU A 408 -3.35 -39.55 -5.93
C LEU A 408 -4.48 -40.31 -6.62
N HIS A 409 -4.69 -40.01 -7.91
CA HIS A 409 -5.50 -40.86 -8.78
C HIS A 409 -4.73 -42.15 -9.12
N PRO A 410 -5.39 -43.33 -9.18
CA PRO A 410 -6.81 -43.59 -8.98
C PRO A 410 -7.21 -43.90 -7.52
N TYR A 411 -6.28 -43.82 -6.56
CA TYR A 411 -6.39 -44.38 -5.21
C TYR A 411 -7.42 -43.73 -4.26
N ALA A 412 -8.22 -42.78 -4.75
CA ALA A 412 -9.17 -41.99 -3.98
C ALA A 412 -8.56 -41.42 -2.70
N GLU A 413 -7.39 -40.79 -2.85
CA GLU A 413 -6.54 -40.32 -1.76
C GLU A 413 -5.97 -38.94 -2.07
N ALA A 414 -5.90 -38.07 -1.05
CA ALA A 414 -5.17 -36.81 -1.08
C ALA A 414 -4.17 -36.75 0.07
N ILE A 415 -3.02 -36.15 -0.20
CA ILE A 415 -2.00 -35.85 0.79
C ILE A 415 -1.79 -34.35 0.84
N ALA A 416 -2.15 -33.75 1.96
CA ALA A 416 -1.95 -32.34 2.27
C ALA A 416 -0.68 -32.16 3.11
N TYR A 417 0.18 -31.22 2.71
CA TYR A 417 1.39 -30.81 3.42
C TYR A 417 1.26 -29.36 3.90
N MET A 418 1.65 -29.11 5.14
CA MET A 418 1.66 -27.79 5.76
C MET A 418 2.86 -27.69 6.71
N ASP A 419 3.59 -26.59 6.61
CA ASP A 419 4.75 -26.32 7.46
C ASP A 419 4.42 -25.20 8.45
N LEU A 420 4.91 -25.35 9.69
CA LEU A 420 4.85 -24.32 10.73
C LEU A 420 6.27 -23.85 11.04
N THR A 421 6.52 -22.55 11.10
CA THR A 421 7.80 -22.03 11.61
C THR A 421 7.86 -22.06 13.13
N LEU A 422 9.04 -21.86 13.72
CA LEU A 422 9.15 -21.59 15.16
C LEU A 422 8.36 -20.33 15.56
N ASP A 423 8.35 -19.27 14.75
CA ASP A 423 7.56 -18.05 15.01
C ASP A 423 6.05 -18.30 14.99
N ASP A 424 5.58 -19.21 14.14
CA ASP A 424 4.20 -19.69 14.18
C ASP A 424 3.88 -20.36 15.52
N CYS A 425 4.81 -21.17 16.03
CA CYS A 425 4.67 -21.82 17.33
C CYS A 425 4.68 -20.77 18.46
N TYR A 426 5.61 -19.83 18.46
CA TYR A 426 5.68 -18.72 19.44
C TYR A 426 4.47 -17.77 19.36
N ARG A 427 3.80 -17.66 18.21
CA ARG A 427 2.56 -16.89 18.05
C ARG A 427 1.36 -17.61 18.67
N ILE A 428 1.21 -18.91 18.45
CA ILE A 428 0.12 -19.69 19.05
C ILE A 428 0.34 -19.98 20.54
N SER A 429 1.58 -19.93 21.03
CA SER A 429 1.89 -20.12 22.45
C SER A 429 1.58 -18.90 23.34
N LYS A 430 1.12 -17.78 22.77
CA LYS A 430 0.64 -16.61 23.53
C LYS A 430 -0.87 -16.74 23.82
N PRO A 431 -1.32 -16.47 25.06
CA PRO A 431 -2.74 -16.49 25.39
C PRO A 431 -3.50 -15.38 24.66
N GLY A 432 -4.64 -15.71 24.05
CA GLY A 432 -5.49 -14.77 23.30
C GLY A 432 -6.07 -15.37 22.02
N ASN A 433 -6.56 -14.49 21.13
CA ASN A 433 -7.16 -14.87 19.84
C ASN A 433 -6.16 -15.50 18.85
N THR A 434 -4.85 -15.37 19.07
CA THR A 434 -3.79 -15.90 18.21
C THR A 434 -3.43 -17.37 18.49
N SER A 435 -4.09 -18.04 19.44
CA SER A 435 -3.79 -19.42 19.88
C SER A 435 -4.06 -20.53 18.85
N ARG A 436 -4.46 -20.18 17.63
CA ARG A 436 -4.75 -21.11 16.54
C ARG A 436 -4.19 -20.61 15.20
N ILE A 437 -3.81 -21.55 14.34
CA ILE A 437 -3.49 -21.33 12.93
C ILE A 437 -4.41 -22.23 12.11
N ASN A 438 -5.07 -21.67 11.10
CA ASN A 438 -5.78 -22.48 10.11
C ASN A 438 -4.91 -22.61 8.86
N SER A 439 -5.13 -23.67 8.09
CA SER A 439 -4.60 -23.79 6.74
C SER A 439 -5.53 -23.16 5.73
N GLU A 440 -5.03 -22.94 4.52
CA GLU A 440 -5.87 -22.72 3.35
C GLU A 440 -6.81 -23.92 3.16
N VAL A 441 -7.98 -23.62 2.61
CA VAL A 441 -8.99 -24.64 2.31
C VAL A 441 -8.57 -25.41 1.06
N PHE A 442 -8.66 -26.73 1.08
CA PHE A 442 -8.39 -27.59 -0.07
C PHE A 442 -9.57 -28.48 -0.39
N THR A 443 -9.80 -28.74 -1.69
CA THR A 443 -10.92 -29.54 -2.17
C THR A 443 -10.49 -30.98 -2.44
N PHE A 444 -11.28 -31.94 -1.96
CA PHE A 444 -11.10 -33.37 -2.23
C PHE A 444 -12.47 -34.03 -2.39
N TYR A 445 -12.70 -34.76 -3.48
CA TYR A 445 -14.00 -35.37 -3.85
C TYR A 445 -15.20 -34.39 -3.86
N GLY A 446 -14.98 -33.10 -4.09
CA GLY A 446 -16.04 -32.09 -4.07
C GLY A 446 -16.45 -31.62 -2.67
N HIS A 447 -15.64 -31.95 -1.65
CA HIS A 447 -15.76 -31.51 -0.27
C HIS A 447 -14.54 -30.66 0.10
N THR A 448 -14.74 -29.60 0.90
CA THR A 448 -13.68 -28.65 1.25
C THR A 448 -13.19 -28.83 2.69
N PHE A 449 -11.88 -29.00 2.84
CA PHE A 449 -11.19 -29.33 4.08
C PHE A 449 -10.21 -28.24 4.47
N PHE A 450 -9.93 -28.10 5.76
CA PHE A 450 -8.84 -27.28 6.27
C PHE A 450 -8.19 -27.97 7.47
N MET A 451 -6.90 -27.74 7.67
CA MET A 451 -6.21 -28.12 8.90
C MET A 451 -6.28 -26.97 9.90
N ARG A 452 -6.39 -27.30 11.18
CA ARG A 452 -6.33 -26.34 12.29
C ARG A 452 -5.32 -26.81 13.31
N VAL A 453 -4.33 -25.98 13.55
CA VAL A 453 -3.33 -26.13 14.61
C VAL A 453 -3.75 -25.27 15.78
N VAL A 454 -3.67 -25.80 17.00
CA VAL A 454 -4.05 -25.10 18.24
C VAL A 454 -2.98 -25.34 19.29
N CYS A 455 -2.58 -24.30 20.01
CA CYS A 455 -1.82 -24.48 21.25
C CYS A 455 -2.79 -24.77 22.40
N ARG A 456 -2.68 -25.96 23.00
CA ARG A 456 -3.43 -26.29 24.22
C ARG A 456 -2.74 -25.61 25.40
N MET A 457 -3.42 -24.64 26.01
CA MET A 457 -2.95 -23.97 27.22
C MET A 457 -3.34 -24.75 28.48
N ASP A 458 -2.58 -24.54 29.55
CA ASP A 458 -2.92 -24.89 30.91
C ASP A 458 -4.05 -23.97 31.43
N PRO A 459 -5.19 -24.50 31.93
CA PRO A 459 -6.30 -23.69 32.41
C PRO A 459 -5.97 -22.79 33.62
N ALA A 460 -4.97 -23.13 34.42
CA ALA A 460 -4.59 -22.40 35.62
C ALA A 460 -3.42 -21.45 35.38
N SER A 461 -2.37 -21.91 34.69
CA SER A 461 -1.16 -21.11 34.46
C SER A 461 -1.15 -20.32 33.14
N SER A 462 -2.10 -20.62 32.22
CA SER A 462 -2.09 -20.13 30.83
C SER A 462 -0.81 -20.46 30.04
N ALA A 463 0.02 -21.37 30.54
CA ALA A 463 1.24 -21.81 29.88
C ALA A 463 0.93 -22.76 28.70
N PRO A 464 1.73 -22.73 27.62
CA PRO A 464 1.55 -23.65 26.50
C PRO A 464 1.93 -25.09 26.90
N MET A 465 1.00 -26.04 26.76
CA MET A 465 1.22 -27.44 27.13
C MET A 465 1.59 -28.32 25.94
N ALA A 466 0.80 -28.25 24.86
CA ALA A 466 0.88 -29.18 23.73
C ALA A 466 0.37 -28.57 22.42
N LEU A 467 0.86 -29.06 21.29
CA LEU A 467 0.38 -28.69 19.94
C LEU A 467 -0.66 -29.70 19.48
N GLY A 468 -1.91 -29.23 19.34
CA GLY A 468 -3.01 -30.00 18.77
C GLY A 468 -3.18 -29.75 17.27
N LEU A 469 -3.56 -30.79 16.53
CA LEU A 469 -3.85 -30.74 15.09
C LEU A 469 -5.20 -31.38 14.82
N PHE A 470 -6.02 -30.68 14.03
CA PHE A 470 -7.37 -31.09 13.66
C PHE A 470 -7.60 -30.90 12.17
N LEU A 471 -8.40 -31.78 11.58
CA LEU A 471 -8.93 -31.65 10.22
C LEU A 471 -10.41 -31.29 10.34
N GLY A 472 -10.82 -30.18 9.73
CA GLY A 472 -12.21 -29.73 9.67
C GLY A 472 -12.72 -29.60 8.25
N THR A 473 -14.04 -29.46 8.13
CA THR A 473 -14.72 -29.27 6.85
C THR A 473 -15.61 -28.03 6.87
N ASN A 474 -15.42 -27.17 5.89
CA ASN A 474 -16.36 -26.10 5.56
C ASN A 474 -17.17 -26.60 4.36
N HIS A 475 -18.49 -26.35 4.30
CA HIS A 475 -19.35 -26.62 3.16
C HIS A 475 -19.23 -28.05 2.56
N LEU A 476 -19.73 -29.04 3.29
CA LEU A 476 -20.01 -30.34 2.69
C LEU A 476 -21.28 -30.29 1.83
N ARG A 477 -21.28 -31.00 0.70
CA ARG A 477 -22.52 -31.39 0.00
C ARG A 477 -23.41 -32.19 0.95
N GLN A 478 -24.71 -32.30 0.64
CA GLN A 478 -25.75 -32.81 1.54
C GLN A 478 -25.49 -34.20 2.16
N THR A 479 -24.59 -35.01 1.58
CA THR A 479 -24.19 -36.31 2.10
C THR A 479 -22.90 -36.26 2.93
N PRO A 480 -22.85 -36.90 4.12
CA PRO A 480 -21.62 -37.02 4.90
C PRO A 480 -20.60 -37.93 4.21
N VAL A 481 -19.30 -37.71 4.47
CA VAL A 481 -18.21 -38.50 3.87
C VAL A 481 -17.43 -39.24 4.95
N ASN A 482 -17.32 -40.56 4.81
CA ASN A 482 -16.46 -41.38 5.66
C ASN A 482 -15.02 -41.37 5.12
N LEU A 483 -14.10 -40.87 5.95
CA LEU A 483 -12.70 -40.68 5.59
C LEU A 483 -11.79 -41.42 6.56
N ASN A 484 -10.84 -42.17 5.98
CA ASN A 484 -9.68 -42.68 6.69
C ASN A 484 -8.60 -41.58 6.65
N VAL A 485 -8.34 -40.98 7.81
CA VAL A 485 -7.45 -39.85 7.99
C VAL A 485 -6.23 -40.29 8.77
N ASN A 486 -5.04 -39.89 8.31
CA ASN A 486 -3.76 -40.23 8.91
C ASN A 486 -2.87 -38.98 9.01
N PHE A 487 -2.66 -38.49 10.23
CA PHE A 487 -1.75 -37.41 10.55
C PHE A 487 -0.35 -37.96 10.76
N ALA A 488 0.64 -37.32 10.15
CA ALA A 488 2.05 -37.64 10.30
C ALA A 488 2.90 -36.37 10.37
N VAL A 489 4.06 -36.47 11.03
CA VAL A 489 5.03 -35.37 11.17
C VAL A 489 6.42 -35.85 10.79
N ARG A 490 7.25 -34.96 10.24
CA ARG A 490 8.64 -35.31 9.92
C ARG A 490 9.49 -35.38 11.20
N GLN A 491 10.43 -36.33 11.29
CA GLN A 491 11.26 -36.51 12.48
C GLN A 491 12.73 -36.81 12.14
N ARG A 492 13.67 -36.26 12.91
CA ARG A 492 15.12 -36.55 12.86
C ARG A 492 15.43 -37.88 13.59
N PRO A 493 16.48 -38.62 13.18
CA PRO A 493 17.45 -38.30 12.13
C PRO A 493 17.02 -38.71 10.71
N SER A 494 16.05 -39.62 10.54
CA SER A 494 15.72 -40.17 9.21
C SER A 494 15.20 -39.12 8.22
N GLY A 495 14.54 -38.08 8.72
CA GLY A 495 13.86 -37.11 7.87
C GLY A 495 12.55 -37.64 7.28
N ASP A 496 12.07 -38.81 7.72
CA ASP A 496 10.81 -39.41 7.26
C ASP A 496 9.59 -38.89 8.03
N PHE A 497 8.40 -39.10 7.47
CA PHE A 497 7.11 -38.80 8.09
C PHE A 497 6.56 -39.96 8.92
N PHE A 498 6.55 -39.80 10.24
CA PHE A 498 6.02 -40.77 11.20
C PHE A 498 4.56 -40.49 11.52
N ASN A 499 3.74 -41.54 11.55
CA ASN A 499 2.32 -41.43 11.86
C ASN A 499 2.10 -41.11 13.34
N LYS A 500 1.26 -40.12 13.64
CA LYS A 500 0.89 -39.70 15.00
C LYS A 500 -0.55 -40.07 15.37
N LEU A 501 -1.48 -39.95 14.42
CA LEU A 501 -2.87 -40.34 14.61
C LEU A 501 -3.43 -40.94 13.32
N ARG A 502 -4.18 -42.05 13.43
CA ARG A 502 -5.02 -42.58 12.36
C ARG A 502 -6.43 -42.81 12.86
N PHE A 503 -7.44 -42.39 12.12
CA PHE A 503 -8.84 -42.59 12.46
C PHE A 503 -9.72 -42.74 11.22
N ASN A 504 -10.88 -43.39 11.39
CA ASN A 504 -11.96 -43.40 10.41
C ASN A 504 -13.17 -42.67 11.02
N ARG A 505 -13.65 -41.61 10.37
CA ARG A 505 -14.82 -40.84 10.83
C ARG A 505 -15.64 -40.32 9.65
N GLY A 506 -16.94 -40.22 9.87
CA GLY A 506 -17.86 -39.47 9.03
C GLY A 506 -17.74 -37.97 9.31
N PHE A 507 -17.49 -37.20 8.27
CA PHE A 507 -17.48 -35.74 8.30
C PHE A 507 -18.87 -35.21 7.89
N THR A 508 -19.43 -34.36 8.75
CA THR A 508 -20.64 -33.54 8.52
C THR A 508 -20.26 -32.05 8.57
N ASN A 509 -21.07 -31.18 7.97
CA ASN A 509 -20.72 -29.77 7.79
C ASN A 509 -20.38 -29.09 9.13
N GLY A 510 -19.22 -28.43 9.23
CA GLY A 510 -18.74 -27.78 10.46
C GLY A 510 -17.99 -28.69 11.45
N ASN A 511 -18.00 -30.02 11.29
CA ASN A 511 -17.27 -30.91 12.21
C ASN A 511 -15.74 -30.72 12.06
N THR A 512 -15.03 -30.87 13.17
CA THR A 512 -13.56 -30.88 13.22
C THR A 512 -13.10 -32.07 14.07
N TYR A 513 -12.19 -32.92 13.56
CA TYR A 513 -11.66 -34.08 14.28
C TYR A 513 -10.13 -34.09 14.30
N GLY A 514 -9.52 -34.57 15.39
CA GLY A 514 -8.06 -34.60 15.50
C GLY A 514 -7.53 -34.96 16.88
N MET A 515 -6.33 -34.47 17.18
CA MET A 515 -5.58 -34.76 18.40
C MET A 515 -5.25 -33.46 19.14
N ALA A 516 -5.50 -33.40 20.45
CA ALA A 516 -5.19 -32.23 21.28
C ALA A 516 -3.69 -32.13 21.68
N ASP A 517 -2.94 -33.22 21.53
CA ASP A 517 -1.49 -33.30 21.71
C ASP A 517 -0.91 -34.25 20.64
N LEU A 518 -0.44 -33.71 19.53
CA LEU A 518 0.04 -34.46 18.38
C LEU A 518 1.42 -35.10 18.61
N PHE A 519 2.22 -34.54 19.54
CA PHE A 519 3.62 -34.93 19.71
C PHE A 519 3.84 -35.82 20.93
N SER A 520 2.96 -35.73 21.93
CA SER A 520 3.07 -36.43 23.23
C SER A 520 4.36 -36.06 23.98
N CYS A 521 4.77 -34.79 23.87
CA CYS A 521 5.91 -34.22 24.58
C CYS A 521 5.62 -32.78 25.05
N PRO A 522 6.26 -32.30 26.12
CA PRO A 522 6.06 -30.93 26.61
C PRO A 522 6.37 -29.87 25.56
N TRP A 523 5.64 -28.76 25.56
CA TRP A 523 5.84 -27.64 24.63
C TRP A 523 7.31 -27.18 24.54
N ALA A 524 7.97 -27.02 25.68
CA ALA A 524 9.38 -26.61 25.75
C ALA A 524 10.34 -27.58 25.04
N GLN A 525 10.02 -28.87 24.99
CA GLN A 525 10.80 -29.87 24.24
C GLN A 525 10.47 -29.83 22.74
N LEU A 526 9.26 -29.45 22.36
CA LEU A 526 8.82 -29.36 20.96
C LEU A 526 9.49 -28.20 20.23
N VAL A 527 9.57 -27.03 20.85
CA VAL A 527 10.13 -25.80 20.24
C VAL A 527 11.56 -25.46 20.66
N GLY A 528 12.11 -26.18 21.65
CA GLY A 528 13.46 -25.94 22.18
C GLY A 528 14.59 -26.52 21.33
N ASP A 529 15.81 -26.09 21.66
CA ASP A 529 17.04 -26.54 21.01
C ASP A 529 17.20 -28.07 21.10
N GLY A 530 17.47 -28.70 19.96
CA GLY A 530 17.59 -30.16 19.86
C GLY A 530 16.26 -30.91 19.66
N SER A 531 15.13 -30.22 19.45
CA SER A 531 13.86 -30.85 19.09
C SER A 531 13.99 -31.80 17.89
N MET A 532 13.49 -33.03 18.03
CA MET A 532 13.50 -34.04 16.96
C MET A 532 12.54 -33.73 15.81
N TYR A 533 11.59 -32.80 16.01
CA TYR A 533 10.53 -32.46 15.06
C TYR A 533 10.75 -31.14 14.34
N VAL A 534 11.69 -30.31 14.83
CA VAL A 534 12.10 -29.06 14.18
C VAL A 534 13.24 -29.37 13.22
N ILE A 535 12.97 -29.16 11.93
CA ILE A 535 13.91 -29.39 10.83
C ILE A 535 13.99 -28.05 10.08
N ASP A 536 15.19 -27.49 10.03
CA ASP A 536 15.49 -26.25 9.31
C ASP A 536 14.56 -25.07 9.73
N GLY A 537 14.30 -24.99 11.04
CA GLY A 537 13.43 -23.99 11.67
C GLY A 537 11.92 -24.25 11.54
N ARG A 538 11.52 -25.43 11.02
CA ARG A 538 10.13 -25.76 10.68
C ARG A 538 9.68 -27.11 11.22
N ILE A 539 8.38 -27.21 11.50
CA ILE A 539 7.68 -28.47 11.79
C ILE A 539 6.87 -28.83 10.54
N HIS A 540 7.22 -29.94 9.89
CA HIS A 540 6.53 -30.41 8.69
C HIS A 540 5.38 -31.36 9.05
N ILE A 541 4.16 -31.00 8.68
CA ILE A 541 2.93 -31.77 8.93
C ILE A 541 2.41 -32.35 7.60
N ARG A 542 2.04 -33.63 7.62
CA ARG A 542 1.38 -34.33 6.52
C ARG A 542 0.05 -34.91 6.99
N VAL A 543 -1.04 -34.52 6.33
CA VAL A 543 -2.37 -35.11 6.52
C VAL A 543 -2.74 -35.88 5.26
N LYS A 544 -2.80 -37.21 5.39
CA LYS A 544 -3.29 -38.12 4.35
C LYS A 544 -4.78 -38.38 4.60
N VAL A 545 -5.60 -38.15 3.58
CA VAL A 545 -7.05 -38.33 3.59
C VAL A 545 -7.40 -39.31 2.47
N LYS A 546 -8.06 -40.41 2.81
CA LYS A 546 -8.53 -41.40 1.84
C LYS A 546 -10.02 -41.66 2.05
N THR A 547 -10.80 -41.75 0.98
CA THR A 547 -12.20 -42.19 1.12
C THR A 547 -12.23 -43.64 1.62
N GLY A 548 -13.17 -43.95 2.52
CA GLY A 548 -13.47 -45.35 2.79
C GLY A 548 -13.97 -46.02 1.51
N ALA A 549 -13.47 -47.21 1.21
CA ALA A 549 -14.29 -48.13 0.42
C ALA A 549 -15.55 -48.42 1.24
N GLY A 550 -16.72 -48.32 0.61
CA GLY A 550 -18.01 -48.69 1.22
C GLY A 550 -18.09 -50.20 1.42
#